data_AF-A0A7X3M7T0-F1
#
_entry.id   AF-A0A7X3M7T0-F1
#
_cell.length_a   1.000
_cell.length_b   1.000
_cell.length_c   1.000
_cell.angle_alpha   90.00
_cell.angle_beta   90.00
_cell.angle_gamma   90.00
#
_symmetry.space_group_name_H-M   'P 1'
#
loop_
_entity.id
_entity.type
_entity.pdbx_description
1 polymer ?
#
loop_
_entity_poly.entity_id
_entity_poly.type
_entity_poly.pdbx_seq_one_letter_code
_entity_poly.pdbx_strand_id
1 'polypeptide(L)'
;MFWPIAQILARRTAKCVFFILITLVVGRSLGGAETYVSQDFARKVAIFISGESNIETLYDAYFYIGFVIVMSITTVVYLTIMKLIKKTRSK
;
A
#
# COMPACT_ATOMS: atom_id res chain seq x y z
N MET A 1 -15.05 10.04 33.19
CA MET A 1 -14.72 10.99 32.11
C MET A 1 -13.73 10.40 31.09
N PHE A 2 -13.85 9.12 30.68
CA PHE A 2 -12.93 8.48 29.69
C PHE A 2 -13.65 7.86 28.49
N TRP A 3 -14.98 7.76 28.55
CA TRP A 3 -15.84 7.14 27.53
C TRP A 3 -15.72 7.74 26.11
N PRO A 4 -15.68 9.07 25.90
CA PRO A 4 -15.62 9.62 24.54
C PRO A 4 -14.25 9.39 23.87
N ILE A 5 -13.17 9.34 24.66
CA ILE A 5 -11.81 9.12 24.15
C ILE A 5 -11.68 7.68 23.64
N ALA A 6 -12.20 6.71 24.38
CA ALA A 6 -12.20 5.30 23.99
C ALA A 6 -12.93 5.07 22.66
N GLN A 7 -14.08 5.72 22.43
CA GLN A 7 -14.83 5.62 21.18
C GLN A 7 -14.08 6.22 19.98
N ILE A 8 -13.38 7.33 20.18
CA ILE A 8 -12.56 7.96 19.12
C ILE A 8 -11.39 7.06 18.75
N LEU A 9 -10.70 6.50 19.74
CA LEU A 9 -9.60 5.56 19.54
C LEU A 9 -10.07 4.31 18.79
N ALA A 10 -11.18 3.70 19.21
CA ALA A 10 -11.74 2.53 18.54
C ALA A 10 -12.03 2.77 17.06
N ARG A 11 -12.63 3.92 16.72
CA ARG A 11 -12.90 4.28 15.31
C ARG A 11 -11.63 4.53 14.49
N ARG A 12 -10.57 5.06 15.11
CA ARG A 12 -9.27 5.25 14.46
C ARG A 12 -8.59 3.91 14.22
N THR A 13 -8.56 3.04 15.23
CA THR A 13 -8.01 1.68 15.12
C THR A 13 -8.72 0.88 14.04
N ALA A 14 -10.06 0.92 13.98
CA ALA A 14 -10.84 0.23 12.96
C ALA A 14 -10.47 0.68 11.53
N LYS A 15 -10.20 1.98 11.33
CA LYS A 15 -9.75 2.50 10.03
C LYS A 15 -8.36 2.00 9.65
N CYS A 16 -7.44 1.95 10.62
CA CYS A 16 -6.10 1.41 10.39
C CYS A 16 -6.16 -0.09 10.04
N VAL A 17 -6.93 -0.87 10.79
CA VAL A 17 -7.14 -2.29 10.52
C VAL A 17 -7.76 -2.48 9.13
N PHE A 18 -8.77 -1.68 8.78
CA PHE A 18 -9.40 -1.75 7.46
C PHE A 18 -8.41 -1.41 6.33
N PHE A 19 -7.54 -0.42 6.52
CA PHE A 19 -6.50 -0.10 5.56
C PHE A 19 -5.52 -1.27 5.37
N ILE A 20 -5.04 -1.87 6.47
CA ILE A 20 -4.14 -3.04 6.45
C ILE A 20 -4.78 -4.22 5.69
N LEU A 21 -6.08 -4.47 5.92
CA LEU A 21 -6.80 -5.53 5.22
C LEU A 21 -6.86 -5.27 3.71
N ILE A 22 -7.11 -4.02 3.29
CA ILE A 22 -7.07 -3.65 1.87
C ILE A 22 -5.65 -3.84 1.32
N THR A 23 -4.61 -3.42 2.04
CA THR A 23 -3.21 -3.63 1.61
C THR A 23 -2.91 -5.10 1.35
N LEU A 24 -3.33 -5.99 2.26
CA LEU A 24 -3.13 -7.42 2.12
C LEU A 24 -3.84 -7.96 0.88
N VAL A 25 -5.09 -7.56 0.65
CA VAL A 25 -5.87 -7.96 -0.53
C VAL A 25 -5.20 -7.46 -1.83
N VAL A 26 -4.81 -6.19 -1.88
CA VAL A 26 -4.15 -5.59 -3.05
C VAL A 26 -2.81 -6.29 -3.34
N GLY A 27 -1.96 -6.45 -2.33
CA GLY A 27 -0.67 -7.14 -2.47
C GLY A 27 -0.82 -8.58 -2.94
N ARG A 28 -1.77 -9.33 -2.38
CA ARG A 28 -2.07 -10.71 -2.83
C ARG A 28 -2.62 -10.76 -4.26
N SER A 29 -3.39 -9.76 -4.68
CA SER A 29 -4.00 -9.72 -6.01
C SER A 29 -3.00 -9.39 -7.12
N LEU A 30 -1.99 -8.55 -6.83
CA LEU A 30 -0.98 -8.15 -7.81
C LEU A 30 0.12 -9.20 -8.00
N GLY A 31 0.40 -10.02 -6.98
CA GLY A 31 1.53 -10.96 -7.01
C GLY A 31 2.88 -10.26 -6.93
N GLY A 32 3.93 -10.98 -7.33
CA GLY A 32 5.31 -10.47 -7.29
C GLY A 32 5.57 -9.38 -8.33
N ALA A 33 6.36 -8.37 -7.96
CA ALA A 33 6.65 -7.23 -8.82
C ALA A 33 7.37 -7.62 -10.13
N GLU A 34 8.09 -8.74 -10.13
CA GLU A 34 8.72 -9.34 -11.30
C GLU A 34 7.72 -9.69 -12.43
N THR A 35 6.42 -9.80 -12.12
CA THR A 35 5.40 -10.15 -13.11
C THR A 35 4.85 -8.95 -13.89
N TYR A 36 4.98 -7.73 -13.35
CA TYR A 36 4.39 -6.52 -13.94
C TYR A 36 5.35 -5.32 -14.03
N VAL A 37 6.54 -5.41 -13.44
CA VAL A 37 7.60 -4.41 -13.55
C VAL A 37 8.66 -4.91 -14.52
N SER A 38 9.06 -4.07 -15.48
CA SER A 38 10.14 -4.44 -16.40
C SER A 38 11.48 -4.50 -15.69
N GLN A 39 12.28 -5.50 -16.06
CA GLN A 39 13.62 -5.68 -15.50
C GLN A 39 14.54 -4.48 -15.73
N ASP A 40 14.43 -3.80 -16.87
CA ASP A 40 15.20 -2.58 -17.15
C ASP A 40 14.84 -1.45 -16.19
N PHE A 41 13.56 -1.30 -15.86
CA PHE A 41 13.12 -0.31 -14.88
C PHE A 41 13.60 -0.66 -13.48
N ALA A 42 13.43 -1.93 -13.07
CA ALA A 42 13.91 -2.41 -11.77
C ALA A 42 15.43 -2.23 -11.63
N ARG A 43 16.21 -2.49 -12.69
CA ARG A 43 17.67 -2.26 -12.70
C ARG A 43 18.01 -0.78 -12.55
N LYS A 44 17.31 0.12 -13.23
CA LYS A 44 17.52 1.57 -13.06
C LYS A 44 17.26 2.01 -11.63
N VAL A 45 16.21 1.48 -11.01
CA VAL A 45 15.90 1.74 -9.60
C VAL A 45 16.96 1.15 -8.68
N ALA A 46 17.46 -0.06 -8.95
CA ALA A 46 18.55 -0.66 -8.18
C ALA A 46 19.82 0.20 -8.20
N ILE A 47 20.25 0.65 -9.39
CA ILE A 47 21.40 1.56 -9.54
C ILE A 47 21.13 2.90 -8.84
N PHE A 48 19.90 3.40 -8.92
CA PHE A 48 19.53 4.67 -8.27
C PHE A 48 19.59 4.59 -6.74
N ILE A 49 19.16 3.48 -6.14
CA ILE A 49 19.11 3.31 -4.68
C ILE A 49 20.49 2.89 -4.13
N SER A 50 21.11 1.90 -4.76
CA SER A 50 22.28 1.20 -4.22
C SER A 50 23.59 1.55 -4.92
N GLY A 51 23.56 2.31 -6.01
CA GLY A 51 24.75 2.69 -6.79
C GLY A 51 25.30 1.58 -7.70
N GLU A 52 24.78 0.36 -7.58
CA GLU A 52 25.16 -0.79 -8.40
C GLU A 52 23.92 -1.61 -8.80
N SER A 53 24.12 -2.54 -9.75
CA SER A 53 23.11 -3.55 -10.08
C SER A 53 23.72 -4.94 -10.03
N ASN A 54 23.45 -5.63 -8.94
CA ASN A 54 23.67 -7.06 -8.78
C ASN A 54 22.31 -7.75 -8.55
N ILE A 55 22.32 -9.06 -8.31
CA ILE A 55 21.06 -9.82 -8.15
C ILE A 55 20.32 -9.39 -6.87
N GLU A 56 21.04 -9.17 -5.77
CA GLU A 56 20.46 -8.78 -4.47
C GLU A 56 19.76 -7.42 -4.56
N THR A 57 20.47 -6.40 -5.03
CA THR A 57 19.94 -5.04 -5.23
C THR A 57 18.80 -4.99 -6.24
N LEU A 58 18.77 -5.88 -7.24
CA LEU A 58 17.66 -6.00 -8.18
C LEU A 58 16.40 -6.54 -7.48
N TYR A 59 16.52 -7.55 -6.62
CA TYR A 59 15.40 -8.05 -5.82
C TYR A 59 14.90 -7.01 -4.83
N ASP A 60 15.79 -6.27 -4.19
CA ASP A 60 15.42 -5.15 -3.30
C ASP A 60 14.65 -4.08 -4.08
N ALA A 61 15.10 -3.73 -5.28
CA ALA A 61 14.40 -2.79 -6.14
C ALA A 61 12.99 -3.28 -6.49
N TYR A 62 12.83 -4.56 -6.88
CA TYR A 62 11.49 -5.14 -7.11
C TYR A 62 10.60 -5.06 -5.87
N PHE A 63 11.14 -5.36 -4.70
CA PHE A 63 10.40 -5.25 -3.44
C PHE A 63 9.95 -3.82 -3.18
N TYR A 64 10.85 -2.84 -3.28
CA TYR A 64 10.50 -1.44 -3.03
C TYR A 64 9.50 -0.89 -4.05
N ILE A 65 9.67 -1.20 -5.34
CA ILE A 65 8.72 -0.79 -6.38
C ILE A 65 7.34 -1.41 -6.11
N GLY A 66 7.29 -2.71 -5.85
CA GLY A 66 6.05 -3.42 -5.53
C GLY A 66 5.37 -2.85 -4.30
N PHE A 67 6.13 -2.59 -3.23
CA PHE A 67 5.62 -1.97 -2.01
C PHE A 67 4.99 -0.61 -2.28
N VAL A 68 5.67 0.26 -3.02
CA VAL A 68 5.15 1.59 -3.39
C VAL A 68 3.85 1.46 -4.19
N ILE A 69 3.81 0.59 -5.20
CA ILE A 69 2.62 0.37 -6.03
C ILE A 69 1.44 -0.12 -5.20
N VAL A 70 1.65 -1.13 -4.34
CA VAL A 70 0.62 -1.68 -3.45
C VAL A 70 0.08 -0.57 -2.52
N MET A 71 0.96 0.24 -1.94
CA MET A 71 0.57 1.34 -1.05
C MET A 71 -0.19 2.45 -1.78
N SER A 72 0.22 2.80 -3.00
CA SER A 72 -0.49 3.78 -3.84
C SER A 72 -1.90 3.29 -4.20
N ILE A 73 -2.04 2.05 -4.69
CA ILE A 73 -3.33 1.47 -5.05
C ILE A 73 -4.24 1.36 -3.83
N THR A 74 -3.71 0.83 -2.71
CA THR A 74 -4.45 0.74 -1.44
C THR A 74 -4.99 2.10 -1.01
N THR A 75 -4.17 3.15 -1.11
CA THR A 75 -4.57 4.52 -0.75
C THR A 75 -5.74 5.00 -1.60
N VAL A 76 -5.67 4.82 -2.93
CA VAL A 76 -6.75 5.20 -3.85
C VAL A 76 -8.03 4.43 -3.55
N VAL A 77 -7.94 3.11 -3.33
CA VAL A 77 -9.08 2.24 -3.01
C VAL A 77 -9.71 2.66 -1.67
N TYR A 78 -8.90 2.81 -0.62
CA TYR A 78 -9.37 3.22 0.71
C TYR A 78 -10.06 4.59 0.66
N LEU A 79 -9.47 5.58 -0.02
CA LEU A 79 -10.08 6.91 -0.15
C LEU A 79 -11.40 6.84 -0.91
N THR A 80 -11.49 6.01 -1.95
CA THR A 80 -12.72 5.80 -2.72
C THR A 80 -13.82 5.20 -1.85
N ILE A 81 -13.52 4.13 -1.11
CA ILE A 81 -14.46 3.50 -0.17
C ILE A 81 -14.92 4.51 0.89
N MET A 82 -14.01 5.26 1.50
CA MET A 82 -14.35 6.25 2.53
C MET A 82 -15.20 7.39 1.97
N LYS A 83 -14.96 7.83 0.73
CA LYS A 83 -15.81 8.81 0.03
C LYS A 83 -17.21 8.24 -0.20
N LEU A 84 -17.33 6.99 -0.65
CA LEU A 84 -18.62 6.32 -0.86
C LEU A 84 -19.41 6.21 0.44
N ILE A 85 -18.78 5.74 1.53
CA ILE A 85 -19.43 5.63 2.85
C ILE A 85 -19.94 7.00 3.33
N LYS A 86 -19.14 8.07 3.19
CA LYS A 86 -19.57 9.43 3.56
C LYS A 86 -20.72 9.91 2.70
N LYS A 87 -20.70 9.64 1.39
CA LYS A 87 -21.78 10.01 0.47
C LYS A 87 -23.09 9.32 0.84
N THR A 88 -23.05 8.04 1.18
CA THR A 88 -24.22 7.27 1.61
C THR A 88 -24.77 7.75 2.96
N ARG A 89 -23.91 8.17 3.89
CA ARG A 89 -24.34 8.69 5.19
C ARG A 89 -24.87 10.14 5.15
N SER A 90 -24.53 10.89 4.11
CA SER A 90 -24.99 12.27 3.90
C SER A 90 -26.28 12.36 3.08
N LYS A 91 -26.76 11.24 2.55
CA LYS A 91 -28.11 11.06 2.02
C LYS A 91 -29.00 10.48 3.10
#